data_AF-A0A255DZG0-F1
#
_entry.id   AF-A0A255DZG0-F1
#
_cell.length_a   1.000
_cell.length_b   1.000
_cell.length_c   1.000
_cell.angle_alpha   90.00
_cell.angle_beta   90.00
_cell.angle_gamma   90.00
#
_symmetry.space_group_name_H-M   'P 1'
#
loop_
_entity.id
_entity.type
_entity.pdbx_description
1 polymer ?
#
loop_
_entity_poly.entity_id
_entity_poly.type
_entity_poly.pdbx_seq_one_letter_code
_entity_poly.pdbx_strand_id
1 'polypeptide(L)'
;MTVTTRTRPARRPAANYWLPRSLHPWSWWLMTIGLAVAAGATTNPLLHLLMVGTIVLVVVARRGDSEWSGSLRIYLWLALAIVVLRVLYRVIFGGGDGGPVVLPLPGIELPAAVGFRLLGPVTLYSLLGGLFDGLRLGTIILCVGAANSLVNPRRLLATLPAALYEIGTVLVVAVNAFVQLADSARRVASARRLRSGRRKGVRGWLGWVQRVLVPVLTDAIERSVRLAESMDVRGFGRTEGSRRGQHLVGAAVIAGLCLLLVAVYVLLSGGAPMVGPGGTSLAGWPLLVAGLALTQVGFWAAGRQVRRTRYRPERWGVAETLVAVLGLAPGVVYLVIGQALLGVWPADMVALHPSMGEWPTLTLATAAPLAGVALLAFLTPPPALTSASGQTPATGAIS
;
A
#
# COMPACT_ATOMS: atom_id res chain seq x y z
N MET A 1 -14.31 -49.13 -33.09
CA MET A 1 -14.11 -47.70 -32.79
C MET A 1 -15.06 -47.31 -31.66
N THR A 2 -14.59 -47.37 -30.42
CA THR A 2 -15.38 -47.03 -29.23
C THR A 2 -15.12 -45.57 -28.89
N VAL A 3 -16.07 -44.70 -29.21
CA VAL A 3 -16.01 -43.27 -28.88
C VAL A 3 -16.28 -43.13 -27.38
N THR A 4 -15.22 -43.01 -26.58
CA THR A 4 -15.32 -42.58 -25.18
C THR A 4 -15.77 -41.11 -25.14
N THR A 5 -17.06 -40.89 -24.91
CA THR A 5 -17.62 -39.60 -24.55
C THR A 5 -17.05 -39.17 -23.20
N ARG A 6 -16.04 -38.29 -23.23
CA ARG A 6 -15.55 -37.58 -22.04
C ARG A 6 -16.66 -36.67 -21.51
N THR A 7 -17.43 -37.16 -20.56
CA THR A 7 -18.34 -36.32 -19.76
C THR A 7 -17.52 -35.25 -19.05
N ARG A 8 -17.63 -33.99 -19.46
CA ARG A 8 -17.06 -32.85 -18.74
C ARG A 8 -17.68 -32.83 -17.35
N PRO A 9 -16.92 -32.91 -16.24
CA PRO A 9 -17.49 -32.80 -14.92
C PRO A 9 -18.18 -31.42 -14.80
N ALA A 10 -19.44 -31.43 -14.38
CA ALA A 10 -20.20 -30.22 -14.12
C ALA A 10 -19.42 -29.37 -13.11
N ARG A 11 -18.86 -28.25 -13.57
CA ARG A 11 -18.20 -27.28 -12.69
C ARG A 11 -19.24 -26.80 -11.69
N ARG A 12 -19.06 -27.09 -10.40
CA ARG A 12 -19.81 -26.44 -9.32
C ARG A 12 -19.07 -25.13 -8.98
N PRO A 13 -19.47 -23.97 -9.54
CA PRO A 13 -18.72 -22.72 -9.34
C PRO A 13 -18.63 -22.30 -7.87
N ALA A 14 -19.65 -22.60 -7.06
CA ALA A 14 -19.69 -22.29 -5.64
C ALA A 14 -18.67 -23.08 -4.80
N ALA A 15 -18.43 -24.36 -5.12
CA ALA A 15 -17.46 -25.18 -4.40
C ALA A 15 -16.02 -24.74 -4.68
N ASN A 16 -15.74 -24.25 -5.90
CA ASN A 16 -14.43 -23.77 -6.29
C ASN A 16 -14.09 -22.38 -5.69
N TYR A 17 -15.09 -21.61 -5.27
CA TYR A 17 -14.87 -20.27 -4.72
C TYR A 17 -14.07 -20.33 -3.42
N TRP A 18 -14.38 -21.29 -2.54
CA TRP A 18 -13.82 -21.43 -1.20
C TRP A 18 -12.50 -22.21 -1.14
N LEU A 19 -12.00 -22.69 -2.28
CA LEU A 19 -10.72 -23.38 -2.31
C LEU A 19 -9.60 -22.42 -1.87
N PRO A 20 -8.69 -22.86 -0.97
CA PRO A 20 -7.58 -22.04 -0.52
C PRO A 20 -6.78 -21.50 -1.70
N ARG A 21 -6.71 -20.18 -1.83
CA ARG A 21 -6.02 -19.51 -2.92
C ARG A 21 -5.56 -18.13 -2.51
N SER A 22 -4.44 -17.70 -3.06
CA SER A 22 -4.03 -16.30 -2.96
C SER A 22 -4.88 -15.45 -3.90
N LEU A 23 -5.43 -14.35 -3.36
CA LEU A 23 -6.10 -13.34 -4.19
C LEU A 23 -5.08 -12.52 -4.99
N HIS A 24 -5.58 -11.85 -6.03
CA HIS A 24 -4.78 -10.93 -6.82
C HIS A 24 -4.23 -9.77 -5.94
N PRO A 25 -2.91 -9.51 -5.92
CA PRO A 25 -2.25 -8.49 -5.10
C PRO A 25 -2.95 -7.12 -5.06
N TRP A 26 -3.33 -6.60 -6.23
CA TRP A 26 -4.02 -5.31 -6.36
C TRP A 26 -5.34 -5.21 -5.60
N SER A 27 -6.07 -6.30 -5.38
CA SER A 27 -7.33 -6.25 -4.64
C SER A 27 -7.12 -5.76 -3.19
N TRP A 28 -6.16 -6.34 -2.48
CA TRP A 28 -5.78 -5.91 -1.14
C TRP A 28 -5.20 -4.49 -1.11
N TRP A 29 -4.41 -4.12 -2.11
CA TRP A 29 -3.90 -2.75 -2.22
C TRP A 29 -5.02 -1.73 -2.40
N LEU A 30 -5.98 -1.98 -3.29
CA LEU A 30 -7.14 -1.12 -3.48
C LEU A 30 -7.94 -0.96 -2.17
N MET A 31 -8.11 -2.04 -1.42
CA MET A 31 -8.74 -1.98 -0.10
C MET A 31 -7.97 -1.09 0.88
N THR A 32 -6.67 -1.28 1.01
CA THR A 32 -5.86 -0.46 1.93
C THR A 32 -5.74 1.00 1.50
N ILE A 33 -5.75 1.27 0.18
CA ILE A 33 -5.78 2.64 -0.35
C ILE A 33 -7.12 3.30 -0.02
N GLY A 34 -8.24 2.60 -0.20
CA GLY A 34 -9.56 3.10 0.16
C GLY A 34 -9.69 3.42 1.66
N LEU A 35 -9.16 2.56 2.53
CA LEU A 35 -9.08 2.82 3.97
C LEU A 35 -8.14 3.99 4.32
N ALA A 36 -7.00 4.11 3.64
CA ALA A 36 -6.08 5.23 3.86
C ALA A 36 -6.69 6.57 3.44
N VAL A 37 -7.43 6.59 2.33
CA VAL A 37 -8.21 7.76 1.90
C VAL A 37 -9.31 8.07 2.91
N ALA A 38 -10.02 7.06 3.41
CA ALA A 38 -11.04 7.25 4.45
C ALA A 38 -10.45 7.84 5.73
N ALA A 39 -9.34 7.31 6.23
CA ALA A 39 -8.61 7.85 7.38
C ALA A 39 -8.14 9.30 7.11
N GLY A 40 -7.71 9.59 5.88
CA GLY A 40 -7.38 10.94 5.45
C GLY A 40 -8.57 11.90 5.42
N ALA A 41 -9.80 11.41 5.32
CA ALA A 41 -11.00 12.23 5.17
C ALA A 41 -11.81 12.45 6.47
N THR A 42 -11.36 11.91 7.61
CA THR A 42 -12.06 12.04 8.90
C THR A 42 -11.09 12.41 10.02
N THR A 43 -11.60 13.08 11.06
CA THR A 43 -10.90 13.32 12.33
C THR A 43 -11.53 12.57 13.51
N ASN A 44 -12.58 11.77 13.26
CA ASN A 44 -13.30 11.05 14.31
C ASN A 44 -12.47 9.87 14.85
N PRO A 45 -12.09 9.85 16.14
CA PRO A 45 -11.26 8.79 16.71
C PRO A 45 -11.95 7.41 16.71
N LEU A 46 -13.27 7.35 16.84
CA LEU A 46 -14.00 6.07 16.82
C LEU A 46 -13.92 5.40 15.44
N LEU A 47 -13.99 6.19 14.37
CA LEU A 47 -13.81 5.68 13.01
C LEU A 47 -12.40 5.16 12.78
N HIS A 48 -11.37 5.83 13.30
CA HIS A 48 -10.00 5.34 13.25
C HIS A 48 -9.83 4.02 14.01
N LEU A 49 -10.39 3.90 15.21
CA LEU A 49 -10.37 2.65 15.98
C LEU A 49 -11.10 1.52 15.24
N LEU A 50 -12.24 1.81 14.62
CA LEU A 50 -13.00 0.84 13.82
C LEU A 50 -12.22 0.41 12.57
N MET A 51 -11.53 1.33 11.89
CA MET A 51 -10.63 1.03 10.77
C MET A 51 -9.48 0.14 11.22
N VAL A 52 -8.81 0.48 12.33
CA VAL A 52 -7.72 -0.33 12.90
C VAL A 52 -8.22 -1.75 13.23
N GLY A 53 -9.36 -1.87 13.91
CA GLY A 53 -9.98 -3.17 14.20
C GLY A 53 -10.30 -3.98 12.95
N THR A 54 -10.86 -3.33 11.93
CA THR A 54 -11.18 -3.94 10.63
C THR A 54 -9.92 -4.42 9.90
N ILE A 55 -8.87 -3.60 9.87
CA ILE A 55 -7.57 -3.95 9.28
C ILE A 55 -6.99 -5.17 9.99
N VAL A 56 -6.95 -5.14 11.33
CA VAL A 56 -6.41 -6.26 12.11
C VAL A 56 -7.23 -7.53 11.87
N LEU A 57 -8.55 -7.44 11.85
CA LEU A 57 -9.44 -8.57 11.57
C LEU A 57 -9.15 -9.19 10.20
N VAL A 58 -9.12 -8.38 9.13
CA VAL A 58 -8.88 -8.86 7.77
C VAL A 58 -7.47 -9.44 7.64
N VAL A 59 -6.45 -8.77 8.18
CA VAL A 59 -5.07 -9.27 8.10
C VAL A 59 -4.91 -10.57 8.87
N VAL A 60 -5.44 -10.67 10.09
CA VAL A 60 -5.36 -11.92 10.87
C VAL A 60 -6.09 -13.06 10.17
N ALA A 61 -7.26 -12.80 9.58
CA ALA A 61 -8.04 -13.82 8.88
C ALA A 61 -7.44 -14.24 7.53
N ARG A 62 -6.71 -13.35 6.84
CA ARG A 62 -6.34 -13.53 5.41
C ARG A 62 -4.85 -13.45 5.10
N ARG A 63 -3.97 -13.19 6.08
CA ARG A 63 -2.52 -13.29 5.88
C ARG A 63 -2.11 -14.74 5.55
N GLY A 64 -1.28 -14.92 4.52
CA GLY A 64 -0.66 -16.22 4.23
C GLY A 64 0.71 -16.38 4.92
N ASP A 65 1.40 -17.50 4.67
CA ASP A 65 2.70 -17.84 5.32
C ASP A 65 3.93 -17.14 4.71
N SER A 66 3.78 -15.93 4.18
CA SER A 66 4.92 -15.23 3.59
C SER A 66 5.85 -14.64 4.66
N GLU A 67 7.12 -14.39 4.32
CA GLU A 67 8.10 -13.71 5.18
C GLU A 67 7.60 -12.34 5.69
N TRP A 68 6.65 -11.72 4.98
CA TRP A 68 6.09 -10.40 5.28
C TRP A 68 4.78 -10.46 6.08
N SER A 69 4.24 -11.64 6.35
CA SER A 69 2.97 -11.86 7.06
C SER A 69 2.96 -11.36 8.51
N GLY A 70 4.15 -11.25 9.12
CA GLY A 70 4.36 -10.70 10.45
C GLY A 70 4.59 -9.18 10.48
N SER A 71 4.63 -8.50 9.32
CA SER A 71 4.99 -7.08 9.24
C SER A 71 3.98 -6.17 9.95
N LEU A 72 2.71 -6.55 10.04
CA LEU A 72 1.67 -5.77 10.73
C LEU A 72 2.09 -5.36 12.15
N ARG A 73 2.77 -6.24 12.89
CA ARG A 73 3.23 -5.94 14.26
C ARG A 73 4.19 -4.75 14.30
N ILE A 74 5.11 -4.67 13.33
CA ILE A 74 6.07 -3.56 13.22
C ILE A 74 5.32 -2.27 12.91
N TYR A 75 4.36 -2.31 11.99
CA TYR A 75 3.56 -1.14 11.63
C TYR A 75 2.62 -0.69 12.75
N LEU A 76 2.10 -1.61 13.58
CA LEU A 76 1.35 -1.27 14.79
C LEU A 76 2.21 -0.52 15.80
N TRP A 77 3.44 -1.01 16.06
CA TRP A 77 4.38 -0.30 16.93
C TRP A 77 4.77 1.07 16.36
N LEU A 78 4.97 1.17 15.05
CA LEU A 78 5.24 2.45 14.38
C LEU A 78 4.05 3.41 14.49
N ALA A 79 2.83 2.94 14.27
CA ALA A 79 1.61 3.73 14.43
C ALA A 79 1.45 4.22 15.87
N LEU A 80 1.69 3.35 16.86
CA LEU A 80 1.66 3.72 18.27
C LEU A 80 2.75 4.77 18.60
N ALA A 81 3.97 4.58 18.10
CA ALA A 81 5.05 5.55 18.29
C ALA A 81 4.69 6.92 17.70
N ILE A 82 4.02 6.97 16.55
CA ILE A 82 3.54 8.21 15.95
C ILE A 82 2.50 8.88 16.85
N VAL A 83 1.52 8.14 17.37
CA VAL A 83 0.51 8.68 18.30
C VAL A 83 1.19 9.27 19.53
N VAL A 84 2.09 8.52 20.17
CA VAL A 84 2.81 8.96 21.38
C VAL A 84 3.66 10.20 21.09
N LEU A 85 4.44 10.19 20.00
CA LEU A 85 5.28 11.31 19.62
C LEU A 85 4.43 12.56 19.33
N ARG A 86 3.24 12.39 18.74
CA ARG A 86 2.38 13.51 18.37
C ARG A 86 1.65 14.12 19.58
N VAL A 87 1.28 13.30 20.56
CA VAL A 87 0.82 13.78 21.87
C VAL A 87 1.96 14.47 22.61
N LEU A 88 3.15 13.88 22.64
CA LEU A 88 4.32 14.45 23.31
C LEU A 88 4.72 15.79 22.69
N TYR A 89 4.70 15.90 21.36
CA TYR A 89 4.93 17.17 20.66
C TYR A 89 3.93 18.24 21.12
N ARG A 90 2.65 17.88 21.25
CA ARG A 90 1.61 18.81 21.73
C ARG A 90 1.71 19.10 23.23
N VAL A 91 2.38 18.26 24.03
CA VAL A 91 2.72 18.58 25.43
C VAL A 91 3.91 19.54 25.52
N ILE A 92 4.94 19.34 24.70
CA ILE A 92 6.18 20.14 24.74
C ILE A 92 5.97 21.52 24.10
N PHE A 93 5.26 21.58 22.98
CA PHE A 93 5.01 22.81 22.21
C PHE A 93 3.58 23.33 22.36
N GLY A 94 2.79 22.75 23.26
CA GLY A 94 1.40 23.14 23.49
C GLY A 94 1.25 24.33 24.41
N GLY A 95 0.26 25.16 24.09
CA GLY A 95 -0.14 26.32 24.86
C GLY A 95 -0.91 27.29 23.98
N GLY A 96 -2.08 27.73 24.42
CA GLY A 96 -2.91 28.70 23.69
C GLY A 96 -4.07 28.14 22.87
N ASP A 97 -4.29 26.82 22.89
CA ASP A 97 -5.43 26.18 22.19
C ASP A 97 -6.80 26.39 22.87
N GLY A 98 -6.82 27.09 24.01
CA GLY A 98 -8.02 27.23 24.85
C GLY A 98 -8.49 25.90 25.48
N GLY A 99 -9.56 25.98 26.26
CA GLY A 99 -10.17 24.81 26.92
C GLY A 99 -9.64 24.49 28.33
N PRO A 100 -10.17 23.44 28.96
CA PRO A 100 -9.82 23.07 30.34
C PRO A 100 -8.34 22.72 30.48
N VAL A 101 -7.65 23.33 31.44
CA VAL A 101 -6.23 23.04 31.72
C VAL A 101 -6.14 21.74 32.52
N VAL A 102 -5.37 20.78 32.00
CA VAL A 102 -5.13 19.48 32.65
C VAL A 102 -3.82 19.53 33.44
N LEU A 103 -2.77 20.11 32.86
CA LEU A 103 -1.47 20.21 33.50
C LEU A 103 -0.92 21.63 33.37
N PRO A 104 -0.80 22.40 34.47
CA PRO A 104 -0.17 23.71 34.43
C PRO A 104 1.35 23.54 34.41
N LEU A 105 1.97 23.62 33.23
CA LEU A 105 3.43 23.66 33.11
C LEU A 105 3.91 25.11 33.00
N PRO A 106 5.07 25.46 33.59
CA PRO A 106 5.67 26.77 33.41
C PRO A 106 6.11 26.93 31.96
N GLY A 107 5.56 27.93 31.28
CA GLY A 107 5.92 28.25 29.90
C GLY A 107 7.17 29.10 29.83
N ILE A 108 8.04 28.80 28.88
CA ILE A 108 9.19 29.63 28.52
C ILE A 108 8.81 30.37 27.23
N GLU A 109 8.60 31.68 27.34
CA GLU A 109 8.37 32.52 26.18
C GLU A 109 9.69 32.68 25.41
N LEU A 110 9.77 32.05 24.24
CA LEU A 110 10.89 32.24 23.33
C LEU A 110 10.79 33.63 22.67
N PRO A 111 11.92 34.23 22.23
CA PRO A 111 11.93 35.50 21.54
C PRO A 111 10.97 35.51 20.34
N ALA A 112 10.29 36.63 20.10
CA ALA A 112 9.25 36.78 19.07
C ALA A 112 9.66 36.33 17.65
N ALA A 113 10.97 36.29 17.35
CA ALA A 113 11.52 35.80 16.10
C ALA A 113 11.33 34.28 15.87
N VAL A 114 11.06 33.48 16.91
CA VAL A 114 10.93 32.01 16.84
C VAL A 114 9.47 31.55 16.74
N GLY A 115 8.49 32.41 17.08
CA GLY A 115 7.07 32.19 16.83
C GLY A 115 6.39 31.02 17.58
N PHE A 116 7.12 30.21 18.34
CA PHE A 116 6.59 29.09 19.13
C PHE A 116 6.91 29.25 20.62
N ARG A 117 5.99 28.84 21.50
CA ARG A 117 6.21 28.79 22.95
C ARG A 117 6.77 27.42 23.32
N LEU A 118 7.80 27.37 24.18
CA LEU A 118 8.33 26.12 24.71
C LEU A 118 7.68 25.89 26.09
N LEU A 119 6.95 24.78 26.24
CA LEU A 119 6.11 24.49 27.41
C LEU A 119 5.00 25.53 27.62
N GLY A 120 3.98 25.15 28.38
CA GLY A 120 2.80 25.98 28.67
C GLY A 120 1.68 25.17 29.29
N PRO A 121 0.55 25.80 29.68
CA PRO A 121 -0.58 25.08 30.24
C PRO A 121 -1.12 24.08 29.21
N VAL A 122 -0.99 22.79 29.51
CA VAL A 122 -1.46 21.71 28.65
C VAL A 122 -2.97 21.60 28.82
N THR A 123 -3.70 21.94 27.77
CA THR A 123 -5.16 21.89 27.74
C THR A 123 -5.64 20.53 27.26
N LEU A 124 -6.83 20.12 27.70
CA LEU A 124 -7.46 18.87 27.26
C LEU A 124 -7.61 18.82 25.74
N TYR A 125 -7.99 19.94 25.11
CA TYR A 125 -8.15 20.02 23.65
C TYR A 125 -6.83 19.86 22.91
N SER A 126 -5.73 20.39 23.45
CA SER A 126 -4.40 20.17 22.87
C SER A 126 -4.03 18.69 22.90
N LEU A 127 -4.24 17.99 24.02
CA LEU A 127 -3.99 16.55 24.15
C LEU A 127 -4.89 15.72 23.21
N LEU A 128 -6.18 16.03 23.15
CA LEU A 128 -7.13 15.35 22.28
C LEU A 128 -6.82 15.57 20.81
N GLY A 129 -6.49 16.81 20.40
CA GLY A 129 -6.06 17.11 19.04
C GLY A 129 -4.79 16.34 18.67
N GLY A 130 -3.82 16.28 19.58
CA GLY A 130 -2.63 15.45 19.43
C GLY A 130 -2.95 13.95 19.29
N LEU A 131 -3.87 13.43 20.10
CA LEU A 131 -4.28 12.04 20.04
C LEU A 131 -5.03 11.72 18.73
N PHE A 132 -6.03 12.51 18.36
CA PHE A 132 -6.91 12.24 17.22
C PHE A 132 -6.18 12.30 15.91
N ASP A 133 -5.40 13.35 15.71
CA ASP A 133 -4.63 13.43 14.50
C ASP A 133 -3.46 12.40 14.51
N GLY A 134 -2.95 12.03 15.69
CA GLY A 134 -1.96 10.96 15.86
C GLY A 134 -2.54 9.62 15.41
N LEU A 135 -3.77 9.32 15.81
CA LEU A 135 -4.55 8.17 15.36
C LEU A 135 -4.77 8.20 13.85
N ARG A 136 -5.04 9.37 13.26
CA ARG A 136 -5.16 9.55 11.81
C ARG A 136 -3.90 9.14 11.07
N LEU A 137 -2.74 9.71 11.44
CA LEU A 137 -1.47 9.35 10.82
C LEU A 137 -1.11 7.88 11.07
N GLY A 138 -1.33 7.39 12.29
CA GLY A 138 -1.09 5.99 12.67
C GLY A 138 -1.94 5.02 11.85
N THR A 139 -3.22 5.35 11.59
CA THR A 139 -4.13 4.52 10.78
C THR A 139 -3.68 4.46 9.32
N ILE A 140 -3.23 5.58 8.75
CA ILE A 140 -2.67 5.62 7.39
C ILE A 140 -1.42 4.74 7.29
N ILE A 141 -0.51 4.84 8.27
CA ILE A 141 0.69 3.98 8.35
C ILE A 141 0.29 2.50 8.46
N LEU A 142 -0.72 2.20 9.28
CA LEU A 142 -1.21 0.84 9.47
C LEU A 142 -1.84 0.26 8.19
N CYS A 143 -2.51 1.07 7.38
CA CYS A 143 -3.02 0.64 6.06
C CYS A 143 -1.88 0.15 5.15
N VAL A 144 -0.74 0.86 5.15
CA VAL A 144 0.47 0.42 4.41
C VAL A 144 1.01 -0.90 4.97
N GLY A 145 1.04 -1.03 6.30
CA GLY A 145 1.45 -2.28 6.96
C GLY A 145 0.55 -3.47 6.63
N ALA A 146 -0.76 -3.23 6.54
CA ALA A 146 -1.73 -4.24 6.15
C ALA A 146 -1.51 -4.72 4.71
N ALA A 147 -1.25 -3.79 3.78
CA ALA A 147 -0.95 -4.12 2.38
C ALA A 147 0.28 -5.04 2.29
N ASN A 148 1.36 -4.68 3.00
CA ASN A 148 2.59 -5.47 3.04
C ASN A 148 2.44 -6.82 3.76
N SER A 149 1.50 -6.93 4.70
CA SER A 149 1.21 -8.19 5.40
C SER A 149 0.37 -9.16 4.55
N LEU A 150 -0.51 -8.63 3.71
CA LEU A 150 -1.42 -9.41 2.85
C LEU A 150 -0.79 -9.79 1.50
N VAL A 151 0.18 -9.01 1.03
CA VAL A 151 0.71 -9.11 -0.34
C VAL A 151 2.23 -9.30 -0.35
N ASN A 152 2.69 -10.31 -1.09
CA ASN A 152 4.12 -10.46 -1.38
C ASN A 152 4.55 -9.42 -2.45
N PRO A 153 5.54 -8.56 -2.18
CA PRO A 153 5.98 -7.53 -3.12
C PRO A 153 6.45 -8.10 -4.46
N ARG A 154 7.09 -9.28 -4.48
CA ARG A 154 7.51 -9.94 -5.72
C ARG A 154 6.31 -10.32 -6.59
N ARG A 155 5.20 -10.76 -5.98
CA ARG A 155 3.96 -11.07 -6.70
C ARG A 155 3.32 -9.81 -7.26
N LEU A 156 3.29 -8.72 -6.50
CA LEU A 156 2.79 -7.42 -6.97
C LEU A 156 3.53 -6.97 -8.24
N LEU A 157 4.87 -7.03 -8.23
CA LEU A 157 5.71 -6.69 -9.38
C LEU A 157 5.45 -7.58 -10.60
N ALA A 158 5.21 -8.88 -10.38
CA ALA A 158 4.87 -9.81 -11.46
C ALA A 158 3.50 -9.51 -12.11
N THR A 159 2.60 -8.82 -11.39
CA THR A 159 1.26 -8.47 -11.87
C THR A 159 1.16 -7.11 -12.55
N LEU A 160 2.27 -6.38 -12.71
CA LEU A 160 2.27 -5.09 -13.39
C LEU A 160 1.68 -5.21 -14.82
N PRO A 161 0.93 -4.19 -15.28
CA PRO A 161 0.42 -4.13 -16.65
C PRO A 161 1.54 -4.31 -17.69
N ALA A 162 1.20 -4.88 -18.85
CA ALA A 162 2.16 -5.06 -19.95
C ALA A 162 2.76 -3.73 -20.43
N ALA A 163 2.03 -2.63 -20.29
CA ALA A 163 2.52 -1.27 -20.54
C ALA A 163 3.75 -0.88 -19.71
N LEU A 164 3.87 -1.42 -18.49
CA LEU A 164 5.00 -1.17 -17.60
C LEU A 164 6.06 -2.29 -17.73
N TYR A 165 6.07 -3.04 -18.83
CA TYR A 165 6.94 -4.21 -18.97
C TYR A 165 8.42 -3.85 -18.84
N GLU A 166 8.87 -2.77 -19.46
CA GLU A 166 10.28 -2.34 -19.40
C GLU A 166 10.66 -2.02 -17.96
N ILE A 167 9.87 -1.17 -17.29
CA ILE A 167 10.05 -0.79 -15.89
C ILE A 167 9.97 -2.02 -14.98
N GLY A 168 8.99 -2.90 -15.20
CA GLY A 168 8.77 -4.11 -14.42
C GLY A 168 9.91 -5.11 -14.58
N THR A 169 10.48 -5.24 -15.78
CA THR A 169 11.65 -6.09 -16.04
C THR A 169 12.87 -5.55 -15.32
N VAL A 170 13.14 -4.24 -15.45
CA VAL A 170 14.23 -3.56 -14.73
C VAL A 170 14.07 -3.77 -13.22
N LEU A 171 12.88 -3.58 -12.69
CA LEU A 171 12.62 -3.70 -11.25
C LEU A 171 12.71 -5.14 -10.75
N VAL A 172 12.20 -6.12 -11.50
CA VAL A 172 12.34 -7.55 -11.15
C VAL A 172 13.81 -7.98 -11.22
N VAL A 173 14.56 -7.53 -12.23
CA VAL A 173 16.00 -7.77 -12.33
C VAL A 173 16.72 -7.12 -11.16
N ALA A 174 16.42 -5.88 -10.81
CA ALA A 174 17.03 -5.17 -9.69
C ALA A 174 16.74 -5.84 -8.35
N VAL A 175 15.50 -6.26 -8.09
CA VAL A 175 15.12 -6.97 -6.86
C VAL A 175 15.84 -8.31 -6.76
N ASN A 176 15.92 -9.07 -7.85
CA ASN A 176 16.65 -10.33 -7.88
C ASN A 176 18.16 -10.11 -7.69
N ALA A 177 18.73 -9.10 -8.35
CA ALA A 177 20.13 -8.72 -8.20
C ALA A 177 20.44 -8.32 -6.76
N PHE A 178 19.58 -7.53 -6.12
CA PHE A 178 19.76 -7.12 -4.72
C PHE A 178 19.85 -8.32 -3.76
N VAL A 179 18.93 -9.28 -3.86
CA VAL A 179 18.95 -10.49 -3.02
C VAL A 179 20.23 -11.28 -3.26
N GLN A 180 20.61 -11.43 -4.53
CA GLN A 180 21.83 -12.13 -4.91
C GLN A 180 23.10 -11.44 -4.40
N LEU A 181 23.15 -10.11 -4.43
CA LEU A 181 24.26 -9.29 -3.92
C LEU A 181 24.37 -9.42 -2.41
N ALA A 182 23.25 -9.44 -1.69
CA ALA A 182 23.24 -9.67 -0.25
C ALA A 182 23.84 -11.03 0.10
N ASP A 183 23.51 -12.08 -0.65
CA ASP A 183 24.09 -13.42 -0.45
C ASP A 183 25.57 -13.47 -0.83
N SER A 184 25.97 -12.86 -1.94
CA SER A 184 27.39 -12.74 -2.32
C SER A 184 28.18 -11.99 -1.25
N ALA A 185 27.66 -10.88 -0.72
CA ALA A 185 28.28 -10.13 0.36
C ALA A 185 28.42 -10.96 1.64
N ARG A 186 27.39 -11.72 2.02
CA ARG A 186 27.43 -12.63 3.18
C ARG A 186 28.48 -13.73 3.00
N ARG A 187 28.55 -14.34 1.82
CA ARG A 187 29.55 -15.38 1.47
C ARG A 187 30.98 -14.82 1.48
N VAL A 188 31.20 -13.64 0.91
CA VAL A 188 32.52 -12.99 0.92
C VAL A 188 32.92 -12.63 2.35
N ALA A 189 31.99 -12.07 3.14
CA ALA A 189 32.23 -11.75 4.53
C ALA A 189 32.59 -13.00 5.37
N SER A 190 31.90 -14.14 5.18
CA SER A 190 32.18 -15.38 5.91
C SER A 190 33.52 -16.00 5.51
N ALA A 191 33.81 -16.13 4.21
CA ALA A 191 35.09 -16.65 3.71
C ALA A 191 36.28 -15.80 4.19
N ARG A 192 36.09 -14.49 4.33
CA ARG A 192 37.11 -13.58 4.85
C ARG A 192 37.29 -13.71 6.36
N ARG A 193 36.23 -13.92 7.14
CA ARG A 193 36.35 -14.23 8.58
C ARG A 193 37.19 -15.48 8.84
N LEU A 194 37.09 -16.49 7.98
CA LEU A 194 37.89 -17.71 8.04
C LEU A 194 39.36 -17.49 7.65
N ARG A 195 39.64 -16.57 6.71
CA ARG A 195 41.00 -16.22 6.28
C ARG A 195 41.71 -15.20 7.18
N SER A 196 40.97 -14.35 7.90
CA SER A 196 41.57 -13.43 8.87
C SER A 196 41.85 -14.16 10.18
N GLY A 197 42.91 -14.96 10.23
CA GLY A 197 43.47 -15.41 11.50
C GLY A 197 43.81 -14.20 12.37
N ARG A 198 43.15 -14.08 13.53
CA ARG A 198 43.36 -13.25 14.75
C ARG A 198 44.18 -11.93 14.70
N ARG A 199 44.43 -11.30 13.55
CA ARG A 199 45.11 -10.00 13.44
C ARG A 199 44.09 -8.87 13.58
N LYS A 200 43.87 -8.46 14.82
CA LYS A 200 43.32 -7.15 15.20
C LYS A 200 44.34 -6.07 14.79
N GLY A 201 44.11 -5.40 13.67
CA GLY A 201 44.90 -4.27 13.17
C GLY A 201 44.95 -4.38 11.65
N VAL A 202 44.31 -3.54 10.85
CA VAL A 202 44.47 -2.08 10.77
C VAL A 202 43.14 -1.47 10.28
N ARG A 203 42.76 -0.37 10.94
CA ARG A 203 41.83 0.71 10.61
C ARG A 203 40.75 0.48 9.52
N GLY A 204 39.51 0.49 10.03
CA GLY A 204 38.46 1.34 9.47
C GLY A 204 37.77 0.84 8.22
N TRP A 205 36.56 1.35 8.01
CA TRP A 205 35.71 1.26 6.82
C TRP A 205 36.43 0.97 5.49
N LEU A 206 37.59 1.60 5.25
CA LEU A 206 38.38 1.45 4.02
C LEU A 206 38.85 0.01 3.75
N GLY A 207 39.28 -0.71 4.79
CA GLY A 207 39.65 -2.13 4.66
C GLY A 207 38.43 -3.03 4.43
N TRP A 208 37.25 -2.64 4.89
CA TRP A 208 36.01 -3.38 4.61
C TRP A 208 35.55 -3.17 3.17
N VAL A 209 35.63 -1.92 2.68
CA VAL A 209 35.36 -1.56 1.28
C VAL A 209 36.24 -2.39 0.33
N GLN A 210 37.56 -2.40 0.52
CA GLN A 210 38.44 -3.16 -0.37
C GLN A 210 38.24 -4.69 -0.29
N ARG A 211 37.94 -5.22 0.90
CA ARG A 211 37.87 -6.68 1.11
C ARG A 211 36.51 -7.31 0.80
N VAL A 212 35.43 -6.53 0.88
CA VAL A 212 34.04 -7.00 0.70
C VAL A 212 33.37 -6.30 -0.47
N LEU A 213 33.44 -4.98 -0.56
CA LEU A 213 32.73 -4.24 -1.60
C LEU A 213 33.33 -4.50 -2.99
N VAL A 214 34.65 -4.43 -3.14
CA VAL A 214 35.31 -4.64 -4.45
C VAL A 214 34.96 -6.02 -5.04
N PRO A 215 35.13 -7.16 -4.33
CA PRO A 215 34.76 -8.47 -4.88
C PRO A 215 33.27 -8.60 -5.21
N VAL A 216 32.39 -8.01 -4.39
CA VAL A 216 30.94 -8.05 -4.63
C VAL A 216 30.58 -7.22 -5.87
N LEU A 217 31.19 -6.07 -6.08
CA LEU A 217 30.98 -5.26 -7.28
C LEU A 217 31.52 -5.96 -8.53
N THR A 218 32.69 -6.63 -8.45
CA THR A 218 33.20 -7.42 -9.57
C THR A 218 32.25 -8.57 -9.94
N ASP A 219 31.77 -9.34 -8.96
CA ASP A 219 30.75 -10.39 -9.18
C ASP A 219 29.44 -9.80 -9.74
N ALA A 220 29.04 -8.62 -9.27
CA ALA A 220 27.87 -7.90 -9.78
C ALA A 220 28.01 -7.54 -11.27
N ILE A 221 29.15 -6.96 -11.64
CA ILE A 221 29.43 -6.55 -13.02
C ILE A 221 29.44 -7.77 -13.93
N GLU A 222 30.18 -8.82 -13.58
CA GLU A 222 30.28 -10.04 -14.39
C GLU A 222 28.91 -10.69 -14.59
N ARG A 223 28.09 -10.74 -13.53
CA ARG A 223 26.72 -11.25 -13.62
C ARG A 223 25.79 -10.37 -14.44
N SER A 224 25.94 -9.05 -14.35
CA SER A 224 25.17 -8.12 -15.16
C SER A 224 25.47 -8.28 -16.66
N VAL A 225 26.73 -8.53 -17.02
CA VAL A 225 27.15 -8.82 -18.40
C VAL A 225 26.53 -10.13 -18.89
N ARG A 226 26.66 -11.22 -18.12
CA ARG A 226 26.06 -12.52 -18.48
C ARG A 226 24.53 -12.44 -18.61
N LEU A 227 23.88 -11.67 -17.74
CA LEU A 227 22.44 -11.45 -17.84
C LEU A 227 22.09 -10.68 -19.12
N ALA A 228 22.82 -9.61 -19.43
CA ALA A 228 22.63 -8.82 -20.65
C ALA A 228 22.81 -9.68 -21.92
N GLU A 229 23.87 -10.50 -21.99
CA GLU A 229 24.08 -11.47 -23.08
C GLU A 229 22.90 -12.42 -23.24
N SER A 230 22.41 -13.00 -22.12
CA SER A 230 21.26 -13.91 -22.14
C SER A 230 19.95 -13.22 -22.57
N MET A 231 19.81 -11.93 -22.27
CA MET A 231 18.67 -11.11 -22.66
C MET A 231 18.72 -10.77 -24.15
N ASP A 232 19.91 -10.47 -24.68
CA ASP A 232 20.08 -10.17 -26.10
C ASP A 232 19.78 -11.39 -26.98
N VAL A 233 20.29 -12.58 -26.60
CA VAL A 233 20.00 -13.86 -27.29
C VAL A 233 18.50 -14.19 -27.29
N ARG A 234 17.77 -13.81 -26.24
CA ARG A 234 16.32 -14.00 -26.12
C ARG A 234 15.50 -12.90 -26.82
N GLY A 235 16.15 -11.92 -27.44
CA GLY A 235 15.51 -10.83 -28.17
C GLY A 235 14.86 -9.77 -27.28
N PHE A 236 15.29 -9.62 -26.03
CA PHE A 236 14.82 -8.53 -25.17
C PHE A 236 15.21 -7.18 -25.78
N GLY A 237 14.30 -6.19 -25.72
CA GLY A 237 14.53 -4.84 -26.25
C GLY A 237 14.08 -4.62 -27.70
N ARG A 238 13.59 -5.65 -28.40
CA ARG A 238 12.94 -5.48 -29.72
C ARG A 238 11.52 -4.94 -29.52
N THR A 239 11.29 -3.67 -29.87
CA THR A 239 9.95 -3.06 -29.79
C THR A 239 9.22 -3.19 -31.13
N GLU A 240 8.09 -3.90 -31.16
CA GLU A 240 7.30 -4.15 -32.39
C GLU A 240 6.28 -3.03 -32.71
N GLY A 241 6.55 -1.77 -32.34
CA GLY A 241 5.59 -0.66 -32.45
C GLY A 241 6.10 0.53 -33.26
N SER A 242 5.18 1.31 -33.85
CA SER A 242 5.54 2.58 -34.48
C SER A 242 5.97 3.60 -33.42
N ARG A 243 7.07 4.34 -33.65
CA ARG A 243 7.55 5.38 -32.72
C ARG A 243 6.46 6.40 -32.38
N ARG A 244 5.67 6.81 -33.38
CA ARG A 244 4.53 7.73 -33.19
C ARG A 244 3.47 7.15 -32.25
N GLY A 245 3.13 5.86 -32.39
CA GLY A 245 2.17 5.19 -31.51
C GLY A 245 2.64 5.13 -30.06
N GLN A 246 3.94 4.93 -29.83
CA GLN A 246 4.54 4.95 -28.50
C GLN A 246 4.49 6.35 -27.87
N HIS A 247 4.85 7.39 -28.62
CA HIS A 247 4.79 8.77 -28.12
C HIS A 247 3.36 9.22 -27.80
N LEU A 248 2.37 8.88 -28.64
CA LEU A 248 0.97 9.21 -28.39
C LEU A 248 0.43 8.51 -27.14
N VAL A 249 0.74 7.23 -26.97
CA VAL A 249 0.33 6.48 -25.78
C VAL A 249 1.03 7.02 -24.52
N GLY A 250 2.33 7.33 -24.61
CA GLY A 250 3.07 7.97 -23.52
C GLY A 250 2.46 9.33 -23.15
N ALA A 251 2.16 10.18 -24.14
CA ALA A 251 1.50 11.46 -23.94
C ALA A 251 0.11 11.30 -23.32
N ALA A 252 -0.68 10.32 -23.75
CA ALA A 252 -2.00 10.04 -23.18
C ALA A 252 -1.92 9.59 -21.71
N VAL A 253 -0.95 8.74 -21.36
CA VAL A 253 -0.72 8.34 -19.96
C VAL A 253 -0.28 9.53 -19.12
N ILE A 254 0.68 10.35 -19.60
CA ILE A 254 1.14 11.55 -18.88
C ILE A 254 -0.02 12.54 -18.70
N ALA A 255 -0.78 12.83 -19.77
CA ALA A 255 -1.94 13.70 -19.72
C ALA A 255 -3.00 13.19 -18.73
N GLY A 256 -3.27 11.88 -18.73
CA GLY A 256 -4.18 11.26 -17.77
C GLY A 256 -3.68 11.38 -16.32
N LEU A 257 -2.38 11.21 -16.07
CA LEU A 257 -1.78 11.39 -14.75
C LEU A 257 -1.83 12.85 -14.29
N CYS A 258 -1.54 13.81 -15.17
CA CYS A 258 -1.69 15.23 -14.88
C CYS A 258 -3.15 15.57 -14.56
N LEU A 259 -4.10 15.02 -15.32
CA LEU A 259 -5.53 15.22 -15.08
C LEU A 259 -5.97 14.63 -13.74
N LEU A 260 -5.45 13.46 -13.35
CA LEU A 260 -5.67 12.88 -12.02
C LEU A 260 -5.11 13.75 -10.89
N LEU A 261 -3.89 14.30 -11.06
CA LEU A 261 -3.29 15.20 -10.07
C LEU A 261 -4.14 16.47 -9.88
N VAL A 262 -4.58 17.08 -10.99
CA VAL A 262 -5.48 18.23 -10.96
C VAL A 262 -6.82 17.86 -10.31
N ALA A 263 -7.39 16.70 -10.66
CA ALA A 263 -8.66 16.24 -10.09
C ALA A 263 -8.56 16.05 -8.57
N VAL A 264 -7.52 15.38 -8.09
CA VAL A 264 -7.26 15.18 -6.65
C VAL A 264 -7.05 16.53 -5.96
N TYR A 265 -6.26 17.43 -6.54
CA TYR A 265 -6.06 18.77 -5.98
C TYR A 265 -7.39 19.54 -5.87
N VAL A 266 -8.21 19.55 -6.91
CA VAL A 266 -9.54 20.18 -6.90
C VAL A 266 -10.44 19.57 -5.83
N LEU A 267 -10.42 18.24 -5.69
CA LEU A 267 -11.25 17.52 -4.73
C LEU A 267 -10.85 17.80 -3.27
N LEU A 268 -9.55 17.99 -3.01
CA LEU A 268 -9.00 18.19 -1.66
C LEU A 268 -8.88 19.67 -1.27
N SER A 269 -8.68 20.58 -2.21
CA SER A 269 -8.36 21.98 -1.90
C SER A 269 -9.56 22.81 -1.44
N GLY A 270 -10.79 22.38 -1.72
CA GLY A 270 -12.03 23.11 -1.37
C GLY A 270 -12.18 24.50 -2.01
N GLY A 271 -11.11 25.03 -2.64
CA GLY A 271 -11.01 26.38 -3.21
C GLY A 271 -11.13 26.45 -4.73
N ALA A 272 -11.58 25.37 -5.38
CA ALA A 272 -11.90 25.42 -6.81
C ALA A 272 -13.12 26.33 -7.05
N PRO A 273 -13.18 27.07 -8.19
CA PRO A 273 -14.29 27.97 -8.48
C PRO A 273 -15.60 27.21 -8.38
N MET A 274 -16.49 27.74 -7.53
CA MET A 274 -17.77 27.14 -7.16
C MET A 274 -18.75 27.19 -8.32
N VAL A 275 -18.60 26.27 -9.27
CA VAL A 275 -19.50 26.14 -10.42
C VAL A 275 -20.56 25.09 -10.09
N GLY A 276 -21.64 25.53 -9.42
CA GLY A 276 -22.82 24.69 -9.16
C GLY A 276 -23.78 25.29 -8.12
N PRO A 277 -25.07 24.91 -8.12
CA PRO A 277 -26.01 25.31 -7.06
C PRO A 277 -25.55 24.69 -5.74
N GLY A 278 -25.18 25.51 -4.75
CA GLY A 278 -24.78 25.04 -3.42
C GLY A 278 -23.27 24.98 -3.12
N GLY A 279 -22.41 25.51 -3.99
CA GLY A 279 -20.99 25.69 -3.63
C GLY A 279 -20.12 24.42 -3.65
N THR A 280 -20.53 23.35 -4.32
CA THR A 280 -19.68 22.16 -4.46
C THR A 280 -18.84 22.24 -5.72
N SER A 281 -17.55 21.86 -5.64
CA SER A 281 -16.64 21.74 -6.80
C SER A 281 -16.99 20.51 -7.66
N LEU A 282 -18.17 20.51 -8.29
CA LEU A 282 -18.67 19.44 -9.16
C LEU A 282 -17.71 19.11 -10.31
N ALA A 283 -16.77 19.99 -10.64
CA ALA A 283 -15.72 19.75 -11.62
C ALA A 283 -14.72 18.64 -11.21
N GLY A 284 -14.49 18.39 -9.92
CA GLY A 284 -13.47 17.43 -9.45
C GLY A 284 -13.75 15.98 -9.83
N TRP A 285 -14.99 15.53 -9.69
CA TRP A 285 -15.39 14.13 -9.99
C TRP A 285 -15.32 13.77 -11.48
N PRO A 286 -15.87 14.58 -12.41
CA PRO A 286 -15.70 14.37 -13.85
C PRO A 286 -14.23 14.36 -14.26
N LEU A 287 -13.40 15.28 -13.72
CA LEU A 287 -11.96 15.30 -13.98
C LEU A 287 -11.28 14.02 -13.49
N LEU A 288 -11.68 13.50 -12.32
CA LEU A 288 -11.15 12.25 -11.77
C LEU A 288 -11.52 11.06 -12.67
N VAL A 289 -12.79 10.96 -13.09
CA VAL A 289 -13.26 9.90 -14.00
C VAL A 289 -12.58 9.99 -15.36
N ALA A 290 -12.46 11.20 -15.92
CA ALA A 290 -11.76 11.42 -17.18
C ALA A 290 -10.27 11.08 -17.08
N GLY A 291 -9.60 11.44 -15.98
CA GLY A 291 -8.21 11.08 -15.71
C GLY A 291 -8.00 9.57 -15.58
N LEU A 292 -8.87 8.88 -14.83
CA LEU A 292 -8.86 7.42 -14.72
C LEU A 292 -9.11 6.74 -16.07
N ALA A 293 -10.08 7.22 -16.84
CA ALA A 293 -10.39 6.68 -18.16
C ALA A 293 -9.22 6.86 -19.13
N LEU A 294 -8.64 8.06 -19.20
CA LEU A 294 -7.54 8.38 -20.09
C LEU A 294 -6.28 7.57 -19.74
N THR A 295 -5.95 7.45 -18.46
CA THR A 295 -4.83 6.60 -18.00
C THR A 295 -5.07 5.12 -18.31
N GLN A 296 -6.28 4.60 -18.05
CA GLN A 296 -6.62 3.21 -18.32
C GLN A 296 -6.56 2.88 -19.82
N VAL A 297 -7.08 3.77 -20.68
CA VAL A 297 -7.00 3.64 -22.13
C VAL A 297 -5.54 3.69 -22.59
N GLY A 298 -4.73 4.61 -22.04
CA GLY A 298 -3.30 4.69 -22.30
C GLY A 298 -2.57 3.39 -21.94
N PHE A 299 -2.82 2.83 -20.74
CA PHE A 299 -2.25 1.55 -20.31
C PHE A 299 -2.72 0.38 -21.16
N TRP A 300 -3.99 0.35 -21.56
CA TRP A 300 -4.52 -0.69 -22.43
C TRP A 300 -3.90 -0.63 -23.83
N ALA A 301 -3.79 0.57 -24.41
CA ALA A 301 -3.15 0.80 -25.70
C ALA A 301 -1.67 0.43 -25.68
N ALA A 302 -0.93 0.81 -24.63
CA ALA A 302 0.45 0.39 -24.42
C ALA A 302 0.57 -1.14 -24.29
N GLY A 303 -0.35 -1.77 -23.55
CA GLY A 303 -0.36 -3.21 -23.35
C GLY A 303 -0.58 -4.01 -24.63
N ARG A 304 -1.38 -3.51 -25.59
CA ARG A 304 -1.59 -4.16 -26.90
C ARG A 304 -0.35 -4.16 -27.79
N GLN A 305 0.59 -3.25 -27.56
CA GLN A 305 1.85 -3.18 -28.31
C GLN A 305 2.87 -4.23 -27.82
N VAL A 306 2.61 -4.88 -26.68
CA VAL A 306 3.51 -5.88 -26.07
C VAL A 306 2.94 -7.28 -26.23
N ARG A 307 3.46 -8.06 -27.18
CA ARG A 307 3.12 -9.48 -27.33
C ARG A 307 3.93 -10.32 -26.34
N ARG A 308 3.29 -10.84 -25.30
CA ARG A 308 3.92 -11.74 -24.34
C ARG A 308 2.98 -12.86 -23.89
N THR A 309 3.53 -14.05 -23.73
CA THR A 309 2.85 -15.18 -23.10
C THR A 309 3.16 -15.19 -21.59
N ARG A 310 2.13 -15.29 -20.74
CA ARG A 310 2.28 -15.48 -19.29
C ARG A 310 2.06 -16.94 -18.94
N TYR A 311 3.05 -17.57 -18.31
CA TYR A 311 2.88 -18.90 -17.74
C TYR A 311 2.01 -18.78 -16.47
N ARG A 312 0.78 -19.30 -16.54
CA ARG A 312 -0.28 -19.22 -15.51
C ARG A 312 -0.63 -17.78 -15.05
N PRO A 313 -1.41 -17.02 -15.83
CA PRO A 313 -1.87 -15.70 -15.40
C PRO A 313 -2.76 -15.80 -14.16
N GLU A 314 -2.50 -14.95 -13.16
CA GLU A 314 -3.45 -14.72 -12.06
C GLU A 314 -4.73 -14.12 -12.66
N ARG A 315 -5.87 -14.76 -12.43
CA ARG A 315 -7.16 -14.31 -12.96
C ARG A 315 -7.86 -13.45 -11.94
N TRP A 316 -8.36 -12.30 -12.37
CA TRP A 316 -9.27 -11.48 -11.57
C TRP A 316 -10.61 -12.21 -11.44
N GLY A 317 -11.01 -12.53 -10.22
CA GLY A 317 -12.26 -13.24 -9.92
C GLY A 317 -13.23 -12.38 -9.11
N VAL A 318 -14.33 -13.02 -8.68
CA VAL A 318 -15.40 -12.35 -7.92
C VAL A 318 -14.93 -11.89 -6.53
N ALA A 319 -14.06 -12.67 -5.87
CA ALA A 319 -13.50 -12.28 -4.58
C ALA A 319 -12.64 -11.03 -4.70
N GLU A 320 -11.85 -10.92 -5.78
CA GLU A 320 -11.01 -9.75 -6.07
C GLU A 320 -11.86 -8.50 -6.32
N THR A 321 -12.95 -8.60 -7.09
CA THR A 321 -13.89 -7.48 -7.27
C THR A 321 -14.55 -7.09 -5.97
N LEU A 322 -14.94 -8.07 -5.14
CA LEU A 322 -15.62 -7.83 -3.87
C LEU A 322 -14.69 -7.10 -2.88
N VAL A 323 -13.42 -7.52 -2.77
CA VAL A 323 -12.40 -6.83 -1.98
C VAL A 323 -12.14 -5.41 -2.51
N ALA A 324 -12.02 -5.24 -3.82
CA ALA A 324 -11.77 -3.93 -4.41
C ALA A 324 -12.93 -2.95 -4.18
N VAL A 325 -14.17 -3.39 -4.40
CA VAL A 325 -15.38 -2.54 -4.24
C VAL A 325 -15.60 -2.20 -2.77
N LEU A 326 -15.66 -3.21 -1.88
CA LEU A 326 -15.88 -2.97 -0.46
C LEU A 326 -14.71 -2.20 0.16
N GLY A 327 -13.49 -2.45 -0.30
CA GLY A 327 -12.30 -1.76 0.17
C GLY A 327 -12.20 -0.29 -0.25
N LEU A 328 -12.65 0.07 -1.45
CA LEU A 328 -12.70 1.46 -1.90
C LEU A 328 -13.90 2.24 -1.32
N ALA A 329 -14.97 1.53 -0.92
CA ALA A 329 -16.21 2.15 -0.46
C ALA A 329 -16.04 3.15 0.70
N PRO A 330 -15.29 2.88 1.79
CA PRO A 330 -15.08 3.86 2.86
C PRO A 330 -14.49 5.17 2.38
N GLY A 331 -13.46 5.12 1.52
CA GLY A 331 -12.79 6.30 1.00
C GLY A 331 -13.72 7.14 0.12
N VAL A 332 -14.46 6.49 -0.79
CA VAL A 332 -15.43 7.17 -1.66
C VAL A 332 -16.55 7.79 -0.84
N VAL A 333 -17.16 7.02 0.08
CA VAL A 333 -18.26 7.52 0.92
C VAL A 333 -17.81 8.71 1.75
N TYR A 334 -16.64 8.67 2.37
CA TYR A 334 -16.18 9.75 3.25
C TYR A 334 -15.85 11.02 2.46
N LEU A 335 -15.28 10.89 1.25
CA LEU A 335 -15.08 12.03 0.34
C LEU A 335 -16.41 12.64 -0.12
N VAL A 336 -17.41 11.81 -0.46
CA VAL A 336 -18.74 12.27 -0.87
C VAL A 336 -19.46 12.99 0.26
N ILE A 337 -19.42 12.43 1.49
CA ILE A 337 -19.98 13.09 2.68
C ILE A 337 -19.26 14.40 2.95
N GLY A 338 -17.92 14.41 2.94
CA GLY A 338 -17.11 15.60 3.20
C GLY A 338 -17.33 16.75 2.21
N GLN A 339 -17.81 16.45 1.00
CA GLN A 339 -18.12 17.45 -0.03
C GLN A 339 -19.59 17.84 -0.13
N ALA A 340 -20.48 17.29 0.71
CA ALA A 340 -21.94 17.49 0.63
C ALA A 340 -22.54 17.18 -0.76
N LEU A 341 -21.88 16.38 -1.59
CA LEU A 341 -22.18 16.26 -3.02
C LEU A 341 -23.61 15.73 -3.30
N LEU A 342 -24.15 14.93 -2.37
CA LEU A 342 -25.50 14.35 -2.47
C LEU A 342 -26.53 15.05 -1.55
N GLY A 343 -26.23 16.24 -1.03
CA GLY A 343 -27.05 16.87 0.01
C GLY A 343 -27.07 16.05 1.31
N VAL A 344 -26.00 15.28 1.56
CA VAL A 344 -25.88 14.44 2.76
C VAL A 344 -25.93 15.33 4.01
N TRP A 345 -26.83 14.97 4.92
CA TRP A 345 -27.26 15.77 6.08
C TRP A 345 -26.10 16.24 6.97
N PRO A 346 -26.24 17.40 7.65
CA PRO A 346 -25.21 17.95 8.54
C PRO A 346 -24.75 16.98 9.62
N ALA A 347 -25.60 16.04 10.05
CA ALA A 347 -25.26 15.03 11.05
C ALA A 347 -24.11 14.10 10.62
N ASP A 348 -24.02 13.71 9.34
CA ASP A 348 -22.95 12.83 8.86
C ASP A 348 -21.63 13.58 8.72
N MET A 349 -21.66 14.85 8.31
CA MET A 349 -20.47 15.71 8.30
C MET A 349 -19.90 15.92 9.70
N VAL A 350 -20.78 16.19 10.68
CA VAL A 350 -20.42 16.31 12.10
C VAL A 350 -19.87 14.97 12.61
N ALA A 351 -20.40 13.83 12.16
CA ALA A 351 -19.86 12.53 12.51
C ALA A 351 -18.46 12.27 11.92
N LEU A 352 -18.10 12.78 10.74
CA LEU A 352 -16.73 12.68 10.23
C LEU A 352 -15.76 13.64 10.96
N HIS A 353 -16.24 14.82 11.36
CA HIS A 353 -15.44 15.89 11.94
C HIS A 353 -16.05 16.40 13.25
N PRO A 354 -16.04 15.56 14.31
CA PRO A 354 -16.63 15.94 15.59
C PRO A 354 -15.87 17.10 16.22
N SER A 355 -16.60 18.00 16.87
CA SER A 355 -15.99 19.07 17.67
C SER A 355 -15.28 18.48 18.89
N MET A 356 -14.19 19.11 19.35
CA MET A 356 -13.40 18.57 20.48
C MET A 356 -14.15 18.58 21.82
N GLY A 357 -15.27 19.30 21.92
CA GLY A 357 -16.08 19.43 23.14
C GLY A 357 -17.24 18.42 23.24
N GLU A 358 -17.54 17.70 22.17
CA GLU A 358 -18.65 16.74 22.11
C GLU A 358 -18.13 15.32 21.96
N TRP A 359 -18.85 14.34 22.51
CA TRP A 359 -18.49 12.94 22.33
C TRP A 359 -18.73 12.53 20.86
N PRO A 360 -17.73 11.92 20.19
CA PRO A 360 -17.87 11.52 18.79
C PRO A 360 -18.99 10.49 18.61
N THR A 361 -19.87 10.73 17.64
CA THR A 361 -20.96 9.81 17.28
C THR A 361 -20.60 8.98 16.05
N LEU A 362 -21.26 7.83 15.90
CA LEU A 362 -21.19 6.99 14.71
C LEU A 362 -22.55 7.01 14.03
N THR A 363 -22.56 7.30 12.73
CA THR A 363 -23.78 7.19 11.92
C THR A 363 -23.75 5.91 11.11
N LEU A 364 -24.91 5.42 10.69
CA LEU A 364 -24.97 4.23 9.84
C LEU A 364 -24.20 4.46 8.53
N ALA A 365 -24.26 5.66 7.95
CA ALA A 365 -23.55 6.02 6.73
C ALA A 365 -22.02 5.93 6.87
N THR A 366 -21.47 6.26 8.05
CA THR A 366 -20.02 6.22 8.31
C THR A 366 -19.54 4.83 8.74
N ALA A 367 -20.36 4.07 9.47
CA ALA A 367 -20.01 2.75 9.98
C ALA A 367 -20.25 1.60 8.98
N ALA A 368 -21.33 1.66 8.18
CA ALA A 368 -21.68 0.61 7.21
C ALA A 368 -20.57 0.28 6.19
N PRO A 369 -19.84 1.23 5.57
CA PRO A 369 -18.78 0.88 4.63
C PRO A 369 -17.61 0.16 5.32
N LEU A 370 -17.30 0.49 6.57
CA LEU A 370 -16.27 -0.21 7.36
C LEU A 370 -16.72 -1.62 7.74
N ALA A 371 -18.00 -1.81 8.09
CA ALA A 371 -18.57 -3.13 8.28
C ALA A 371 -18.48 -3.98 7.00
N GLY A 372 -18.72 -3.38 5.82
CA GLY A 372 -18.51 -4.02 4.53
C GLY A 372 -17.07 -4.53 4.33
N VAL A 373 -16.07 -3.74 4.71
CA VAL A 373 -14.66 -4.19 4.70
C VAL A 373 -14.42 -5.30 5.72
N ALA A 374 -14.99 -5.22 6.92
CA ALA A 374 -14.85 -6.27 7.94
C ALA A 374 -15.43 -7.61 7.45
N LEU A 375 -16.52 -7.60 6.67
CA LEU A 375 -17.08 -8.80 6.06
C LEU A 375 -16.12 -9.50 5.09
N LEU A 376 -15.11 -8.80 4.54
CA LEU A 376 -14.08 -9.43 3.71
C LEU A 376 -13.32 -10.52 4.46
N ALA A 377 -13.20 -10.40 5.79
CA ALA A 377 -12.59 -11.40 6.63
C ALA A 377 -13.33 -12.75 6.58
N PHE A 378 -14.60 -12.77 6.16
CA PHE A 378 -15.44 -13.98 6.07
C PHE A 378 -15.79 -14.34 4.62
N LEU A 379 -16.03 -13.33 3.77
CA LEU A 379 -16.51 -13.52 2.40
C LEU A 379 -15.41 -13.88 1.39
N THR A 380 -14.14 -13.73 1.73
CA THR A 380 -13.03 -14.08 0.84
C THR A 380 -12.56 -15.54 1.06
N PRO A 381 -11.95 -16.19 0.06
CA PRO A 381 -11.37 -17.52 0.27
C PRO A 381 -10.15 -17.50 1.20
N PRO A 382 -9.87 -18.60 1.93
CA PRO A 382 -8.70 -18.69 2.78
C PRO A 382 -7.40 -18.63 1.96
N PRO A 383 -6.31 -18.07 2.49
CA PRO A 383 -5.03 -18.06 1.81
C PRO A 383 -4.50 -19.49 1.65
N ALA A 384 -3.80 -19.75 0.55
CA ALA A 384 -3.08 -21.02 0.38
C ALA A 384 -1.86 -21.03 1.31
N LEU A 385 -1.89 -21.86 2.35
CA LEU A 385 -0.77 -22.09 3.26
C LEU A 385 0.21 -23.08 2.62
N THR A 386 1.51 -22.85 2.78
CA THR A 386 2.55 -23.61 2.04
C THR A 386 2.72 -25.04 2.61
N SER A 387 2.11 -25.34 3.75
CA SER A 387 2.36 -26.52 4.57
C SER A 387 1.65 -27.82 4.15
N ALA A 388 0.88 -27.84 3.06
CA ALA A 388 0.06 -29.01 2.71
C ALA A 388 0.60 -29.90 1.57
N SER A 389 1.76 -29.59 0.97
CA SER A 389 2.22 -30.31 -0.24
C SER A 389 3.73 -30.63 -0.27
N GLY A 390 4.28 -31.23 0.79
CA GLY A 390 5.69 -31.63 0.75
C GLY A 390 6.23 -32.33 1.98
N GLN A 391 5.68 -33.49 2.34
CA GLN A 391 6.39 -34.51 3.12
C GLN A 391 5.69 -35.86 2.92
N THR A 392 5.79 -36.43 1.72
CA THR A 392 5.86 -37.88 1.58
C THR A 392 7.35 -38.19 1.62
N PRO A 393 7.90 -38.82 2.67
CA PRO A 393 9.25 -39.32 2.60
C PRO A 393 9.26 -40.34 1.47
N ALA A 394 10.05 -40.08 0.43
CA ALA A 394 10.38 -41.10 -0.53
C ALA A 394 11.21 -42.15 0.21
N THR A 395 10.55 -43.19 0.70
CA THR A 395 11.20 -44.41 1.19
C THR A 395 11.80 -45.11 -0.03
N GLY A 396 12.95 -44.62 -0.47
CA GLY A 396 13.83 -45.34 -1.38
C GLY A 396 14.50 -46.45 -0.59
N ALA A 397 13.83 -47.60 -0.50
CA ALA A 397 14.48 -48.84 -0.12
C ALA A 397 15.41 -49.23 -1.29
N ILE A 398 16.70 -49.01 -1.10
CA ILE A 398 17.74 -49.70 -1.87
C ILE A 398 17.94 -51.03 -1.14
N SER A 399 17.48 -52.11 -1.78
CA SER A 399 17.91 -53.49 -1.51
C SER A 399 18.50 -54.06 -2.78
#